data_AF-A0A498ELD4-F1
#
_entry.id   AF-A0A498ELD4-F1
#
_cell.length_a   1.000
_cell.length_b   1.000
_cell.length_c   1.000
_cell.angle_alpha   90.00
_cell.angle_beta   90.00
_cell.angle_gamma   90.00
#
_symmetry.space_group_name_H-M   'P 1'
#
loop_
_entity.id
_entity.type
_entity.pdbx_description
1 polymer ?
#
loop_
_entity_poly.entity_id
_entity_poly.type
_entity_poly.pdbx_seq_one_letter_code
_entity_poly.pdbx_strand_id
1 'polypeptide(L)'
;QIFVGGILILFMDEIVSKWGVGSGVGLFIIASVSQQIVGGFFSFSALGASGFFASWYGVIFGNVPVSMSPFTAEGLQNLLFDPGNILALFTTVFIFGIVVYAESVRVEIPLSHARVKGARGRFPVKLIYASVLPMILVRALQANIQFLGQILSSQWAGMPAFLGEYSDAGQPISGLFYYLNPIQSRGQWMW
;
A
#
# COMPACT_ATOMS: atom_id res chain seq x y z
N GLN A 1 -3.01 -0.58 -27.13
CA GLN A 1 -1.86 -0.99 -26.27
C GLN A 1 -2.33 -1.71 -25.01
N ILE A 2 -3.30 -1.18 -24.25
CA ILE A 2 -3.83 -1.80 -23.01
C ILE A 2 -4.36 -3.22 -23.22
N PHE A 3 -5.13 -3.48 -24.29
CA PHE A 3 -5.68 -4.81 -24.59
C PHE A 3 -4.61 -5.91 -24.74
N VAL A 4 -3.54 -5.63 -25.49
CA VAL A 4 -2.42 -6.55 -25.69
C VAL A 4 -1.67 -6.79 -24.38
N GLY A 5 -1.46 -5.73 -23.58
CA GLY A 5 -0.89 -5.84 -22.24
C GLY A 5 -1.72 -6.72 -21.30
N GLY A 6 -3.05 -6.58 -21.34
CA GLY A 6 -3.96 -7.43 -20.55
C GLY A 6 -3.89 -8.91 -20.93
N ILE A 7 -3.82 -9.21 -22.23
CA ILE A 7 -3.64 -10.59 -22.72
C ILE A 7 -2.31 -11.18 -22.25
N LEU A 8 -1.23 -10.40 -22.30
CA LEU A 8 0.08 -10.85 -21.82
C LEU A 8 0.06 -11.20 -20.32
N ILE A 9 -0.57 -10.36 -19.49
CA ILE A 9 -0.69 -10.62 -18.05
C ILE A 9 -1.47 -11.92 -17.80
N LEU A 10 -2.55 -12.18 -18.55
CA LEU A 10 -3.32 -13.41 -18.43
C LEU A 10 -2.47 -14.63 -18.78
N PHE A 11 -1.72 -14.61 -19.89
CA PHE A 11 -0.83 -15.71 -20.25
C PHE A 11 0.29 -15.92 -19.23
N MET A 12 0.83 -14.85 -18.67
CA MET A 12 1.83 -14.96 -17.61
C MET A 12 1.27 -15.59 -16.32
N ASP A 13 0.01 -15.31 -15.96
CA ASP A 13 -0.64 -15.98 -14.82
C ASP A 13 -0.78 -17.50 -15.06
N GLU A 14 -1.11 -17.92 -16.28
CA GLU A 14 -1.21 -19.33 -16.62
C GLU A 14 0.15 -20.06 -16.59
N ILE A 15 1.23 -19.40 -17.05
CA ILE A 15 2.59 -19.96 -16.99
C ILE A 15 3.04 -20.12 -15.53
N VAL A 16 2.84 -19.09 -14.70
CA VAL A 16 3.29 -19.10 -13.29
C VAL A 16 2.48 -20.09 -12.46
N SER A 17 1.19 -20.26 -12.71
CA SER A 17 0.38 -21.25 -11.98
C SER A 17 0.75 -22.70 -12.31
N LYS A 18 1.27 -22.98 -13.51
CA LYS A 18 1.69 -24.33 -13.92
C LYS A 18 3.13 -24.66 -13.53
N TRP A 19 4.04 -23.68 -13.64
CA TRP A 19 5.50 -23.91 -13.53
C TRP A 19 6.18 -23.06 -12.46
N GLY A 20 5.47 -22.13 -11.83
CA GLY A 20 5.99 -21.22 -10.83
C GLY A 20 5.58 -21.59 -9.40
N VAL A 21 5.84 -20.65 -8.49
CA VAL A 21 5.50 -20.78 -7.06
C VAL A 21 4.31 -19.89 -6.75
N GLY A 22 3.17 -20.51 -6.42
CA GLY A 22 1.95 -19.81 -6.04
C GLY A 22 1.07 -19.37 -7.23
N SER A 23 0.37 -18.25 -7.07
CA SER A 23 -0.50 -17.66 -8.10
C SER A 23 0.22 -16.52 -8.82
N GLY A 24 0.07 -16.42 -10.15
CA GLY A 24 0.69 -15.37 -10.96
C GLY A 24 0.17 -13.98 -10.61
N VAL A 25 -1.13 -13.82 -10.39
CA VAL A 25 -1.72 -12.56 -9.89
C VAL A 25 -1.06 -12.13 -8.57
N GLY A 26 -0.86 -13.05 -7.63
CA GLY A 26 -0.18 -12.77 -6.36
C GLY A 26 1.27 -12.31 -6.56
N LEU A 27 1.99 -12.93 -7.49
CA LEU A 27 3.37 -12.57 -7.81
C LEU A 27 3.48 -11.17 -8.43
N PHE A 28 2.57 -10.78 -9.31
CA PHE A 28 2.51 -9.43 -9.86
C PHE A 28 2.22 -8.36 -8.80
N ILE A 29 1.34 -8.68 -7.84
CA ILE A 29 1.05 -7.78 -6.72
C ILE A 29 2.31 -7.59 -5.87
N ILE A 30 3.00 -8.68 -5.51
CA ILE A 30 4.25 -8.60 -4.72
C ILE A 30 5.32 -7.81 -5.48
N ALA A 31 5.47 -8.04 -6.79
CA ALA A 31 6.42 -7.31 -7.62
C ALA A 31 6.13 -5.80 -7.64
N SER A 32 4.87 -5.40 -7.81
CA SER A 32 4.49 -3.98 -7.83
C SER A 32 4.70 -3.29 -6.47
N VAL A 33 4.34 -3.96 -5.36
CA VAL A 33 4.61 -3.44 -4.01
C VAL A 33 6.12 -3.35 -3.76
N SER A 34 6.89 -4.37 -4.15
CA SER A 34 8.36 -4.36 -4.02
C SER A 34 9.00 -3.23 -4.82
N GLN A 35 8.50 -2.98 -6.04
CA GLN A 35 8.94 -1.86 -6.87
C GLN A 35 8.62 -0.52 -6.22
N GLN A 36 7.45 -0.35 -5.59
CA GLN A 36 7.11 0.88 -4.87
C GLN A 36 8.03 1.12 -3.67
N ILE A 37 8.34 0.07 -2.89
CA ILE A 37 9.27 0.18 -1.75
C ILE A 37 10.67 0.54 -2.25
N VAL A 38 11.22 -0.22 -3.19
CA VAL A 38 12.56 0.04 -3.74
C VAL A 38 12.62 1.40 -4.42
N GLY A 39 11.59 1.77 -5.18
CA GLY A 39 11.46 3.08 -5.81
C GLY A 39 11.43 4.21 -4.79
N GLY A 40 10.69 4.07 -3.69
CA GLY A 40 10.67 5.06 -2.61
C GLY A 40 12.04 5.29 -1.96
N PHE A 41 12.88 4.25 -1.90
CA PHE A 41 14.25 4.36 -1.38
C PHE A 41 15.24 4.95 -2.39
N PHE A 42 15.21 4.43 -3.62
CA PHE A 42 16.27 4.62 -4.60
C PHE A 42 15.91 5.57 -5.76
N SER A 43 14.70 6.16 -5.82
CA SER A 43 14.30 6.90 -7.03
C SER A 43 15.28 8.00 -7.40
N PHE A 44 16.04 7.73 -8.48
CA PHE A 44 16.87 8.66 -9.21
C PHE A 44 15.97 9.47 -10.13
N SER A 45 15.52 10.64 -9.68
CA SER A 45 14.94 11.82 -10.38
C SER A 45 14.05 11.69 -11.65
N ALA A 46 13.83 10.51 -12.22
CA ALA A 46 13.06 10.24 -13.42
C ALA A 46 11.57 9.98 -13.12
N LEU A 47 11.23 9.76 -11.84
CA LEU A 47 9.84 9.63 -11.36
C LEU A 47 9.31 10.92 -10.69
N GLY A 48 10.01 12.05 -10.78
CA GLY A 48 9.53 13.33 -10.23
C GLY A 48 9.48 13.44 -8.70
N ALA A 49 9.86 12.38 -7.97
CA ALA A 49 9.98 12.36 -6.51
C ALA A 49 11.41 12.03 -6.08
N SER A 50 11.96 12.80 -5.15
CA SER A 50 13.27 12.53 -4.53
C SER A 50 13.16 11.29 -3.66
N GLY A 51 13.85 10.21 -4.02
CA GLY A 51 13.91 9.00 -3.20
C GLY A 51 14.56 9.29 -1.86
N PHE A 52 14.27 8.48 -0.85
CA PHE A 52 14.78 8.67 0.51
C PHE A 52 16.30 8.87 0.54
N PHE A 53 17.08 8.04 -0.15
CA PHE A 53 18.55 8.23 -0.15
C PHE A 53 18.99 9.50 -0.91
N ALA A 54 18.25 9.89 -1.95
CA ALA A 54 18.53 11.10 -2.72
C ALA A 54 18.22 12.37 -1.90
N SER A 55 17.13 12.37 -1.11
CA SER A 55 16.80 13.49 -0.22
C SER A 55 17.85 13.63 0.88
N TRP A 56 18.30 12.53 1.48
CA TRP A 56 19.38 12.52 2.47
C TRP A 56 20.73 12.92 1.88
N TYR A 57 21.04 12.53 0.66
CA TYR A 57 22.22 13.02 -0.05
C TYR A 57 22.13 14.56 -0.24
N GLY A 58 21.01 15.08 -0.73
CA GLY A 58 20.81 16.53 -0.89
C GLY A 58 20.93 17.31 0.42
N VAL A 59 20.45 16.73 1.52
CA VAL A 59 20.57 17.27 2.89
C VAL A 59 22.01 17.31 3.37
N ILE A 60 22.75 16.21 3.24
CA ILE A 60 24.14 16.09 3.73
C ILE A 60 25.08 17.02 2.94
N PHE A 61 24.88 17.11 1.63
CA PHE A 61 25.70 17.94 0.74
C PHE A 61 25.25 19.42 0.66
N GLY A 62 24.24 19.83 1.45
CA GLY A 62 23.87 21.23 1.64
C GLY A 62 23.12 21.88 0.46
N ASN A 63 22.60 21.09 -0.48
CA ASN A 63 21.85 21.60 -1.64
C ASN A 63 20.38 21.94 -1.33
N VAL A 64 19.92 21.70 -0.10
CA VAL A 64 18.58 22.07 0.35
C VAL A 64 18.70 23.13 1.46
N PRO A 65 18.17 24.36 1.29
CA PRO A 65 18.32 25.46 2.24
C PRO A 65 17.40 25.31 3.48
N VAL A 66 17.30 24.11 4.04
CA VAL A 66 16.45 23.86 5.22
C VAL A 66 17.33 23.73 6.45
N SER A 67 17.07 24.59 7.43
CA SER A 67 17.64 24.57 8.78
C SER A 67 17.26 23.27 9.49
N MET A 68 17.93 22.15 9.21
CA MET A 68 17.75 20.86 9.90
C MET A 68 18.39 20.85 11.29
N SER A 69 18.29 21.95 12.03
CA SER A 69 18.71 21.98 13.43
C SER A 69 17.69 21.16 14.24
N PRO A 70 18.09 20.08 14.93
CA PRO A 70 17.18 19.33 15.81
C PRO A 70 16.69 20.17 17.01
N PHE A 71 17.27 21.36 17.20
CA PHE A 71 16.94 22.29 18.28
C PHE A 71 15.92 23.36 17.90
N THR A 72 15.49 23.45 16.62
CA THR A 72 14.39 24.32 16.21
C THR A 72 13.15 23.49 15.87
N ALA A 73 11.96 23.99 16.19
CA ALA A 73 10.70 23.30 15.91
C ALA A 73 10.53 23.00 14.40
N GLU A 74 10.94 23.94 13.56
CA GLU A 74 10.96 23.79 12.10
C GLU A 74 11.97 22.73 11.64
N GLY A 75 13.16 22.67 12.24
CA GLY A 75 14.17 21.67 11.89
C GLY A 75 13.75 20.25 12.27
N LEU A 76 13.11 20.09 13.44
CA LEU A 76 12.53 18.80 13.83
C LEU A 76 11.38 18.37 12.90
N GLN A 77 10.53 19.31 12.49
CA GLN A 77 9.44 19.05 11.54
C GLN A 77 9.98 18.58 10.18
N ASN A 78 11.02 19.24 9.66
CA ASN A 78 11.65 18.91 8.38
C ASN A 78 12.48 17.61 8.42
N LEU A 79 12.95 17.18 9.61
CA LEU A 79 13.58 15.88 9.81
C LEU A 79 12.57 14.74 9.86
N LEU A 80 11.44 14.95 10.55
CA LEU A 80 10.39 13.93 10.68
C LEU A 80 9.58 13.75 9.39
N PHE A 81 9.38 14.84 8.64
CA PHE A 81 8.60 14.90 7.41
C PHE A 81 9.48 15.22 6.20
N ASP A 82 8.91 15.64 5.07
CA ASP A 82 9.69 16.03 3.91
C ASP A 82 10.65 17.18 4.27
N PRO A 83 11.95 17.10 3.93
CA PRO A 83 12.62 16.10 3.10
C PRO A 83 13.26 14.90 3.84
N GLY A 84 13.30 14.89 5.18
CA GLY A 84 13.96 13.85 5.98
C GLY A 84 13.22 12.51 6.03
N ASN A 85 11.88 12.52 5.99
CA ASN A 85 10.99 11.35 5.93
C ASN A 85 11.31 10.21 6.93
N ILE A 86 11.94 10.54 8.07
CA ILE A 86 12.30 9.58 9.11
C ILE A 86 11.06 8.89 9.66
N LEU A 87 9.95 9.62 9.80
CA LEU A 87 8.71 9.05 10.30
C LEU A 87 8.18 7.96 9.37
N ALA A 88 8.24 8.16 8.05
CA ALA A 88 7.77 7.18 7.07
C ALA A 88 8.60 5.89 7.13
N LEU A 89 9.93 6.02 7.25
CA LEU A 89 10.83 4.88 7.44
C LEU A 89 10.51 4.11 8.72
N PHE A 90 10.42 4.84 9.85
CA PHE A 90 10.11 4.25 11.14
C PHE A 90 8.76 3.53 11.13
N THR A 91 7.70 4.16 10.59
CA THR A 91 6.38 3.53 10.50
C THR A 91 6.40 2.29 9.62
N THR A 92 7.18 2.28 8.54
CA THR A 92 7.28 1.12 7.65
C THR A 92 7.93 -0.07 8.37
N VAL A 93 9.06 0.15 9.05
CA VAL A 93 9.75 -0.88 9.83
C VAL A 93 8.89 -1.36 11.00
N PHE A 94 8.21 -0.43 11.67
CA PHE A 94 7.32 -0.74 12.80
C PHE A 94 6.14 -1.62 12.37
N ILE A 95 5.42 -1.24 11.31
CA ILE A 95 4.31 -2.03 10.77
C ILE A 95 4.81 -3.40 10.29
N PHE A 96 5.96 -3.45 9.60
CA PHE A 96 6.56 -4.71 9.16
C PHE A 96 6.84 -5.64 10.35
N GLY A 97 7.43 -5.13 11.43
CA GLY A 97 7.68 -5.89 12.65
C GLY A 97 6.41 -6.44 13.30
N ILE A 98 5.37 -5.61 13.41
CA ILE A 98 4.07 -6.03 13.96
C ILE A 98 3.44 -7.14 13.09
N VAL A 99 3.45 -6.98 11.76
CA VAL A 99 2.84 -7.95 10.85
C VAL A 99 3.58 -9.29 10.89
N VAL A 100 4.91 -9.29 10.87
CA VAL A 100 5.72 -10.51 10.98
C VAL A 100 5.50 -11.20 12.32
N TYR A 101 5.45 -10.44 13.41
CA TYR A 101 5.13 -10.98 14.72
C TYR A 101 3.75 -11.63 14.74
N ALA A 102 2.71 -10.91 14.29
CA ALA A 102 1.34 -11.38 14.24
C ALA A 102 1.16 -12.64 13.37
N GLU A 103 1.83 -12.72 12.21
CA GLU A 103 1.79 -13.89 11.34
C GLU A 103 2.51 -15.11 11.94
N SER A 104 3.58 -14.89 12.73
CA SER A 104 4.36 -15.97 13.33
C SER A 104 3.62 -16.72 14.45
N VAL A 105 2.58 -16.12 15.04
CA VAL A 105 1.81 -16.72 16.13
C VAL A 105 0.93 -17.84 15.61
N ARG A 106 1.19 -19.05 16.09
CA ARG A 106 0.41 -20.26 15.79
C ARG A 106 -0.04 -20.95 17.06
N VAL A 107 -1.28 -21.42 17.06
CA VAL A 107 -1.86 -22.25 18.12
C VAL A 107 -1.76 -23.70 17.70
N GLU A 108 -1.15 -24.53 18.54
CA GLU A 108 -1.03 -25.96 18.29
C GLU A 108 -2.22 -26.70 18.93
N ILE A 109 -3.10 -27.25 18.10
CA ILE A 109 -4.21 -28.08 18.59
C ILE A 109 -3.72 -29.53 18.67
N PRO A 110 -3.80 -30.19 19.84
CA PRO A 110 -3.42 -31.59 19.96
C PRO A 110 -4.46 -32.48 19.26
N LEU A 111 -4.00 -33.35 18.36
CA LEU A 111 -4.81 -34.35 17.68
C LEU A 111 -4.45 -35.75 18.19
N SER A 112 -5.47 -36.53 18.55
CA SER A 112 -5.33 -37.96 18.84
C SER A 112 -5.97 -38.77 17.71
N HIS A 113 -5.21 -39.68 17.10
CA HIS A 113 -5.75 -40.55 16.06
C HIS A 113 -6.61 -41.67 16.68
N ALA A 114 -7.87 -41.80 16.26
CA ALA A 114 -8.81 -42.78 16.80
C ALA A 114 -8.48 -44.25 16.41
N ARG A 115 -7.79 -44.46 15.28
CA ARG A 115 -7.52 -45.80 14.72
C ARG A 115 -6.22 -46.43 15.20
N VAL A 116 -5.28 -45.66 15.77
CA VAL A 116 -3.97 -46.16 16.22
C VAL A 116 -3.71 -45.64 17.63
N LYS A 117 -3.80 -46.53 18.62
CA LYS A 117 -3.49 -46.18 20.03
C LYS A 117 -2.04 -45.68 20.11
N GLY A 118 -1.84 -44.49 20.68
CA GLY A 118 -0.52 -43.93 21.00
C GLY A 118 -0.01 -42.83 20.06
N ALA A 119 -0.59 -42.66 18.87
CA ALA A 119 -0.20 -41.59 17.96
C ALA A 119 -0.87 -40.25 18.36
N ARG A 120 -0.08 -39.31 18.88
CA ARG A 120 -0.46 -37.92 19.14
C ARG A 120 0.24 -37.00 18.14
N GLY A 121 -0.54 -36.33 17.31
CA GLY A 121 -0.05 -35.26 16.43
C GLY A 121 -0.35 -33.89 17.03
N ARG A 122 0.37 -32.86 16.58
CA ARG A 122 -0.01 -31.46 16.80
C ARG A 122 -0.32 -30.85 15.45
N PHE A 123 -1.49 -30.23 15.33
CA PHE A 123 -1.86 -29.48 14.13
C PHE A 123 -1.69 -27.98 14.42
N PRO A 124 -0.64 -27.34 13.87
CA PRO A 124 -0.47 -25.91 14.03
C PRO A 124 -1.50 -25.16 13.18
N VAL A 125 -2.29 -24.31 13.82
CA VAL A 125 -3.20 -23.37 13.17
C VAL A 125 -2.66 -21.97 13.38
N LYS A 126 -2.51 -21.16 12.32
CA LYS A 126 -2.15 -19.74 12.47
C LYS A 126 -3.24 -19.05 13.30
N LEU A 127 -2.86 -18.31 14.34
CA LEU A 127 -3.83 -17.64 15.23
C LEU A 127 -4.68 -16.64 14.45
N ILE A 128 -4.03 -15.89 13.57
CA ILE A 128 -4.67 -14.91 12.69
C ILE A 128 -4.74 -15.53 11.30
N TYR A 129 -5.96 -15.75 10.82
CA TYR A 129 -6.20 -16.08 9.42
C TYR A 129 -6.08 -14.80 8.58
N ALA A 130 -4.84 -14.34 8.37
CA ALA A 130 -4.56 -13.21 7.51
C ALA A 130 -4.73 -13.65 6.04
N SER A 131 -5.91 -13.44 5.47
CA SER A 131 -6.10 -13.54 4.03
C SER A 131 -5.93 -12.17 3.40
N VAL A 132 -5.05 -12.07 2.40
CA VAL A 132 -4.82 -10.83 1.66
C VAL A 132 -5.92 -10.60 0.60
N LEU A 133 -6.61 -11.67 0.19
CA LEU A 133 -7.62 -11.62 -0.88
C LEU A 133 -8.80 -10.67 -0.58
N PRO A 134 -9.45 -10.69 0.61
CA PRO A 134 -10.53 -9.75 0.91
C PRO A 134 -10.08 -8.29 0.80
N MET A 135 -8.89 -7.98 1.31
CA MET A 135 -8.35 -6.62 1.25
C MET A 135 -8.06 -6.18 -0.19
N ILE A 136 -7.55 -7.07 -1.03
CA ILE A 136 -7.33 -6.79 -2.46
C ILE A 136 -8.65 -6.45 -3.14
N LEU A 137 -9.71 -7.24 -2.91
CA LEU A 137 -11.01 -7.01 -3.53
C LEU A 137 -11.63 -5.69 -3.08
N VAL A 138 -11.52 -5.35 -1.79
CA VAL A 138 -12.00 -4.06 -1.27
C VAL A 138 -11.26 -2.89 -1.92
N ARG A 139 -9.93 -2.98 -2.08
CA ARG A 139 -9.14 -1.93 -2.76
C ARG A 139 -9.50 -1.77 -4.23
N ALA A 140 -9.69 -2.89 -4.94
CA ALA A 140 -10.14 -2.86 -6.34
C ALA A 140 -11.55 -2.25 -6.46
N LEU A 141 -12.47 -2.62 -5.56
CA LEU A 141 -13.81 -2.05 -5.51
C LEU A 141 -13.77 -0.54 -5.25
N GLN A 142 -12.97 -0.09 -4.28
CA GLN A 142 -12.76 1.34 -4.01
C GLN A 142 -12.27 2.08 -5.26
N ALA A 143 -11.26 1.55 -5.95
CA ALA A 143 -10.75 2.16 -7.18
C ALA A 143 -11.83 2.25 -8.28
N ASN A 144 -12.64 1.21 -8.45
CA ASN A 144 -13.75 1.21 -9.40
C ASN A 144 -14.83 2.24 -9.04
N ILE A 145 -15.16 2.38 -7.76
CA ILE A 145 -16.12 3.39 -7.27
C ILE A 145 -15.59 4.81 -7.53
N GLN A 146 -14.31 5.07 -7.23
CA GLN A 146 -13.71 6.39 -7.48
C GLN A 146 -13.64 6.71 -8.97
N PHE A 147 -13.28 5.74 -9.81
CA PHE A 147 -13.28 5.89 -11.26
C PHE A 147 -14.68 6.20 -11.81
N LEU A 148 -15.70 5.46 -11.35
CA LEU A 148 -17.09 5.72 -11.71
C LEU A 148 -17.54 7.11 -11.26
N GLY A 149 -17.15 7.53 -10.06
CA GLY A 149 -17.45 8.87 -9.55
C GLY A 149 -16.84 9.99 -10.42
N GLN A 150 -15.61 9.83 -10.90
CA GLN A 150 -14.96 10.78 -11.82
C GLN A 150 -15.63 10.82 -13.21
N ILE A 151 -16.13 9.68 -13.71
CA ILE A 151 -16.90 9.64 -14.95
C ILE A 151 -18.25 10.35 -14.77
N LEU A 152 -18.95 10.08 -13.66
CA LEU A 152 -20.22 10.73 -13.37
C LEU A 152 -20.04 12.24 -13.23
N SER A 153 -19.00 12.71 -12.53
CA SER A 153 -18.75 14.14 -12.36
C SER A 153 -18.42 14.84 -13.68
N SER A 154 -17.75 14.17 -14.60
CA SER A 154 -17.38 14.74 -15.91
C SER A 154 -18.52 14.72 -16.93
N GLN A 155 -19.41 13.73 -16.89
CA GLN A 155 -20.54 13.62 -17.82
C GLN A 155 -21.82 14.27 -17.30
N TRP A 156 -22.00 14.36 -15.97
CA TRP A 156 -23.19 14.89 -15.33
C TRP A 156 -22.89 16.23 -14.66
N ALA A 157 -23.07 17.32 -15.40
CA ALA A 157 -22.84 18.70 -14.97
C ALA A 157 -23.73 19.21 -13.81
N GLY A 158 -24.58 18.35 -13.23
CA GLY A 158 -25.52 18.68 -12.16
C GLY A 158 -25.66 17.56 -11.13
N MET A 159 -24.58 16.82 -10.88
CA MET A 159 -24.60 15.75 -9.88
C MET A 159 -24.99 16.31 -8.50
N PRO A 160 -25.96 15.70 -7.79
CA PRO A 160 -26.35 16.14 -6.45
C PRO A 160 -25.16 16.19 -5.49
N ALA A 161 -25.06 17.26 -4.70
CA ALA A 161 -23.99 17.46 -3.71
C ALA A 161 -23.87 16.31 -2.69
N PHE A 162 -24.94 15.54 -2.47
CA PHE A 162 -24.90 14.34 -1.63
C PHE A 162 -24.04 13.20 -2.23
N LEU A 163 -24.07 13.00 -3.55
CA LEU A 163 -23.27 11.96 -4.21
C LEU A 163 -21.79 12.35 -4.21
N GLY A 164 -21.49 13.61 -4.48
CA GLY A 164 -20.13 14.13 -4.38
C GLY A 164 -19.90 15.43 -5.11
N GLU A 165 -18.98 16.23 -4.60
CA GLU A 165 -18.45 17.42 -5.25
C GLU A 165 -16.97 17.18 -5.56
N TYR A 166 -16.56 17.52 -6.78
CA TYR A 166 -15.20 17.29 -7.26
C TYR A 166 -14.50 18.63 -7.47
N SER A 167 -13.23 18.69 -7.07
CA SER A 167 -12.33 19.81 -7.41
C SER A 167 -11.93 19.78 -8.89
N ASP A 168 -11.40 20.90 -9.39
CA ASP A 168 -10.81 21.00 -10.73
C ASP A 168 -9.68 19.98 -10.97
N ALA A 169 -9.07 19.47 -9.89
CA ALA A 169 -8.04 18.42 -9.93
C ALA A 169 -8.61 16.99 -9.95
N GLY A 170 -9.94 16.82 -10.06
CA GLY A 170 -10.60 15.51 -10.09
C GLY A 170 -10.61 14.76 -8.75
N GLN A 171 -10.29 15.45 -7.66
CA GLN A 171 -10.35 14.90 -6.30
C GLN A 171 -11.72 15.19 -5.66
N PRO A 172 -12.39 14.19 -5.04
CA PRO A 172 -13.64 14.42 -4.34
C PRO A 172 -13.38 15.28 -3.08
N ILE A 173 -14.17 16.33 -2.90
CA ILE A 173 -14.11 17.28 -1.78
C ILE A 173 -15.17 16.93 -0.74
N SER A 174 -16.38 16.63 -1.19
CA SER A 174 -17.55 16.38 -0.34
C SER A 174 -18.42 15.24 -0.89
N GLY A 175 -19.37 14.75 -0.08
CA GLY A 175 -20.35 13.73 -0.45
C GLY A 175 -19.88 12.28 -0.30
N LEU A 176 -20.68 11.34 -0.83
CA LEU A 176 -20.45 9.89 -0.70
C LEU A 176 -19.09 9.45 -1.26
N PHE A 177 -18.67 9.99 -2.41
CA PHE A 177 -17.38 9.64 -3.00
C PHE A 177 -16.17 10.09 -2.16
N TYR A 178 -16.30 11.18 -1.39
CA TYR A 178 -15.26 11.60 -0.45
C TYR A 178 -15.07 10.59 0.69
N TYR A 179 -16.15 10.12 1.31
CA TYR A 179 -16.06 9.12 2.39
C TYR A 179 -15.55 7.75 1.93
N LEU A 180 -15.77 7.40 0.66
CA LEU A 180 -15.24 6.17 0.07
C LEU A 180 -13.81 6.33 -0.49
N ASN A 181 -13.24 7.54 -0.46
CA ASN A 181 -11.90 7.78 -0.97
C ASN A 181 -10.86 7.30 0.06
N PRO A 182 -9.89 6.44 -0.31
CA PRO A 182 -8.81 6.09 0.60
C PRO A 182 -7.99 7.31 0.99
N ILE A 183 -7.66 7.40 2.28
CA ILE A 183 -6.72 8.39 2.81
C ILE A 183 -5.31 8.02 2.36
N GLN A 184 -4.68 8.88 1.56
CA GLN A 184 -3.35 8.71 0.99
C GLN A 184 -2.34 9.75 1.49
N SER A 185 -2.79 10.92 1.95
CA SER A 185 -1.91 11.99 2.41
C SER A 185 -2.32 12.55 3.77
N ARG A 186 -1.37 13.20 4.46
CA ARG A 186 -1.61 13.78 5.79
C ARG A 186 -2.68 14.86 5.79
N GLY A 187 -2.67 15.71 4.76
CA GLY A 187 -3.63 16.80 4.61
C GLY A 187 -5.08 16.34 4.36
N GLN A 188 -5.31 15.04 4.14
CA GLN A 188 -6.67 14.51 3.95
C GLN A 188 -7.39 14.17 5.27
N TRP A 189 -6.65 14.08 6.38
CA TRP A 189 -7.21 13.76 7.70
C TRP A 189 -6.83 14.76 8.80
N MET A 190 -5.83 15.61 8.55
CA MET A 190 -5.48 16.74 9.42
C MET A 190 -6.21 18.00 8.94
N TRP A 191 -6.80 18.73 9.88
CA TRP A 191 -7.49 20.01 9.68
C TRP A 191 -6.57 21.15 9.26
#